data_AF-B7G250-F1
#
_entry.id   AF-B7G250-F1
#
_cell.length_a   1.000
_cell.length_b   1.000
_cell.length_c   1.000
_cell.angle_alpha   90.00
_cell.angle_beta   90.00
_cell.angle_gamma   90.00
#
_symmetry.space_group_name_H-M   'P 1'
#
loop_
_entity.id
_entity.type
_entity.pdbx_description
1 polymer ?
#
loop_
_entity_poly.entity_id
_entity_poly.type
_entity_poly.pdbx_seq_one_letter_code
_entity_poly.pdbx_strand_id
1 'polypeptide(L)'
;MRRLFTLLPPLLLAMAVGTAGRDLASESDSLIGDLQPEQKSISETVGTVDDFARFTKQGCDCSCDCQEGEDNCDCECACPDDSLVAAVGKAVVGAPPGMFPSGLQQFQKDGSGPDKLRVIWLMSFPNSGTSFTLHLIRESTNHTTGTNYALEGDIKDKPSEQILPSPEGDEGPFLELVPNRVTTVPQKYILTKTHCHGFCGSRQCPNYIHTARSFQMGCRSGFRAIKNEETGRMEQVRTTYDADLVKGAIHLFRHPLDNAVARHHLELNDARAVGDNEFIATFPKGKQGFAKWCRHQDQDRTLFQKWVISNDPRLRFKMREIPCFNEFFKYVQWHNYAFTTTQDMGIPAMILHYDEYDNDLESTLDRILDFVELPKDGQRVDFIKGKLYRDYWSDEQKKNIVEFLQEFASAATWKELSRYDYS
;
A
#
# COMPACT_ATOMS: atom_id res chain seq x y z
N MET A 1 88.65 30.11 6.60
CA MET A 1 88.92 28.68 6.31
C MET A 1 88.29 27.82 7.40
N ARG A 2 87.21 27.10 7.06
CA ARG A 2 86.62 25.87 7.64
C ARG A 2 85.10 25.94 7.55
N ARG A 3 84.55 25.04 6.72
CA ARG A 3 83.12 24.75 6.53
C ARG A 3 82.55 24.06 7.77
N LEU A 4 81.25 24.21 8.04
CA LEU A 4 80.36 23.07 8.32
C LEU A 4 78.89 23.50 8.26
N PHE A 5 78.09 22.68 7.59
CA PHE A 5 76.68 22.85 7.24
C PHE A 5 75.80 22.09 8.27
N THR A 6 74.76 22.79 8.74
CA THR A 6 73.34 22.36 8.86
C THR A 6 72.87 21.11 9.61
N LEU A 7 71.83 21.41 10.41
CA LEU A 7 70.47 20.83 10.51
C LEU A 7 70.17 19.77 11.59
N LEU A 8 69.18 20.18 12.41
CA LEU A 8 68.35 19.43 13.37
C LEU A 8 67.49 18.36 12.70
N PRO A 9 66.99 17.38 13.49
CA PRO A 9 65.54 17.40 13.79
C PRO A 9 65.19 17.02 15.25
N PRO A 10 63.96 17.27 15.73
CA PRO A 10 63.48 16.85 17.06
C PRO A 10 62.41 15.75 17.00
N LEU A 11 62.30 14.94 18.06
CA LEU A 11 61.04 14.38 18.59
C LEU A 11 61.35 13.58 19.87
N LEU A 12 60.59 13.79 20.96
CA LEU A 12 59.79 12.76 21.65
C LEU A 12 59.30 13.17 23.07
N LEU A 13 57.98 12.95 23.26
CA LEU A 13 57.27 12.37 24.41
C LEU A 13 57.03 13.13 25.74
N ALA A 14 55.74 13.25 26.10
CA ALA A 14 55.07 12.72 27.32
C ALA A 14 53.89 13.62 27.71
N MET A 15 52.64 13.20 27.50
CA MET A 15 51.75 12.48 28.44
C MET A 15 51.25 13.33 29.63
N ALA A 16 49.95 13.67 29.60
CA ALA A 16 49.13 13.81 30.80
C ALA A 16 47.68 13.39 30.49
N VAL A 17 47.20 12.46 31.31
CA VAL A 17 45.90 11.79 31.29
C VAL A 17 44.86 12.65 32.02
N GLY A 18 43.64 12.70 31.48
CA GLY A 18 42.47 13.27 32.16
C GLY A 18 41.19 12.70 31.57
N THR A 19 40.61 11.72 32.24
CA THR A 19 39.36 11.03 31.92
C THR A 19 38.14 11.80 32.43
N ALA A 20 37.14 12.01 31.57
CA ALA A 20 35.73 12.11 31.95
C ALA A 20 34.87 11.77 30.72
N GLY A 21 34.04 10.72 30.85
CA GLY A 21 33.33 10.11 29.73
C GLY A 21 32.08 10.86 29.26
N ARG A 22 31.67 10.51 28.04
CA ARG A 22 30.29 10.52 27.56
C ARG A 22 30.12 9.49 26.46
N ASP A 23 28.91 8.95 26.46
CA ASP A 23 28.46 7.75 25.77
C ASP A 23 28.48 7.82 24.24
N LEU A 24 28.58 6.60 23.72
CA LEU A 24 28.61 6.13 22.34
C LEU A 24 27.56 6.79 21.44
N ALA A 25 28.04 7.63 20.53
CA ALA A 25 27.44 7.89 19.24
C ALA A 25 28.56 7.81 18.19
N SER A 26 28.52 6.77 17.36
CA SER A 26 29.34 6.61 16.15
C SER A 26 28.83 5.33 15.46
N GLU A 27 28.85 5.14 14.15
CA GLU A 27 29.20 5.92 12.96
C GLU A 27 29.02 4.91 11.82
N SER A 28 28.62 5.36 10.64
CA SER A 28 29.30 4.92 9.41
C SER A 28 28.92 5.86 8.29
N ASP A 29 29.79 6.83 8.10
CA ASP A 29 29.89 7.69 6.94
C ASP A 29 30.48 6.96 5.73
N SER A 30 30.18 7.56 4.57
CA SER A 30 30.93 7.56 3.30
C SER A 30 30.78 6.35 2.37
N LEU A 31 30.16 6.60 1.21
CA LEU A 31 30.88 6.80 -0.05
C LEU A 31 29.98 7.57 -1.03
N ILE A 32 30.41 8.80 -1.32
CA ILE A 32 29.80 9.75 -2.27
C ILE A 32 30.33 9.41 -3.67
N GLY A 33 29.42 9.26 -4.62
CA GLY A 33 29.69 9.25 -6.06
C GLY A 33 28.72 10.22 -6.74
N ASP A 34 29.27 11.31 -7.26
CA ASP A 34 28.56 12.36 -7.99
C ASP A 34 27.85 11.82 -9.24
N LEU A 35 26.56 12.12 -9.39
CA LEU A 35 25.85 12.02 -10.66
C LEU A 35 25.02 13.28 -10.89
N GLN A 36 25.37 14.03 -11.93
CA GLN A 36 24.61 15.16 -12.46
C GLN A 36 23.38 14.68 -13.27
N PRO A 37 22.29 15.46 -13.35
CA PRO A 37 21.13 15.10 -14.15
C PRO A 37 21.22 15.67 -15.57
N GLU A 38 21.32 14.82 -16.59
CA GLU A 38 20.98 15.19 -17.97
C GLU A 38 19.51 14.86 -18.25
N GLN A 39 18.74 15.92 -18.54
CA GLN A 39 17.40 15.83 -19.11
C GLN A 39 17.49 15.38 -20.57
N LYS A 40 16.66 14.42 -20.98
CA LYS A 40 16.32 14.25 -22.40
C LYS A 40 14.86 13.81 -22.56
N SER A 41 14.09 14.69 -23.21
CA SER A 41 12.74 14.43 -23.68
C SER A 41 12.75 13.32 -24.73
N ILE A 42 11.83 12.37 -24.62
CA ILE A 42 11.51 11.43 -25.70
C ILE A 42 10.07 11.71 -26.10
N SER A 43 9.87 12.05 -27.37
CA SER A 43 8.59 12.23 -28.03
C SER A 43 7.96 10.86 -28.30
N GLU A 44 6.71 10.67 -27.88
CA GLU A 44 5.91 9.49 -28.22
C GLU A 44 5.41 9.58 -29.66
N THR A 45 5.50 8.46 -30.37
CA THR A 45 4.85 8.25 -31.68
C THR A 45 3.70 7.29 -31.42
N VAL A 46 2.46 7.74 -31.64
CA VAL A 46 1.24 6.95 -31.48
C VAL A 46 1.02 6.09 -32.73
N GLY A 47 0.87 4.78 -32.54
CA GLY A 47 0.36 3.85 -33.54
C GLY A 47 -1.06 3.45 -33.21
N THR A 48 -1.94 3.45 -34.22
CA THR A 48 -3.37 3.14 -34.16
C THR A 48 -3.62 1.63 -34.03
N VAL A 49 -4.54 1.22 -33.15
CA VAL A 49 -5.07 -0.15 -33.05
C VAL A 49 -6.59 -0.09 -32.96
N ASP A 50 -7.28 -0.63 -33.98
CA ASP A 50 -8.73 -0.88 -33.96
C ASP A 50 -9.03 -2.13 -33.11
N ASP A 51 -9.71 -1.98 -31.96
CA ASP A 51 -10.13 -3.11 -31.12
C ASP A 51 -11.65 -3.09 -30.87
N PHE A 52 -12.38 -4.01 -31.52
CA PHE A 52 -13.76 -4.37 -31.16
C PHE A 52 -13.73 -5.45 -30.06
N ALA A 53 -14.24 -5.16 -28.87
CA ALA A 53 -14.36 -6.13 -27.78
C ALA A 53 -15.78 -6.72 -27.69
N ARG A 54 -15.94 -8.01 -28.00
CA ARG A 54 -17.15 -8.79 -27.67
C ARG A 54 -16.93 -9.58 -26.39
N PHE A 55 -17.92 -9.58 -25.50
CA PHE A 55 -17.92 -10.48 -24.34
C PHE A 55 -19.34 -10.90 -23.94
N THR A 56 -19.44 -12.03 -23.26
CA THR A 56 -20.69 -12.59 -22.76
C THR A 56 -20.80 -12.40 -21.25
N LYS A 57 -21.90 -11.82 -20.78
CA LYS A 57 -22.22 -11.70 -19.35
C LYS A 57 -23.63 -12.21 -19.10
N GLN A 58 -23.75 -13.20 -18.21
CA GLN A 58 -25.04 -13.80 -17.81
C GLN A 58 -25.89 -14.34 -18.99
N GLY A 59 -25.24 -14.88 -20.03
CA GLY A 59 -25.92 -15.44 -21.19
C GLY A 59 -26.41 -14.41 -22.22
N CYS A 60 -26.14 -13.13 -22.00
CA CYS A 60 -26.35 -12.08 -23.00
C CYS A 60 -25.07 -11.86 -23.80
N ASP A 61 -25.21 -11.70 -25.12
CA ASP A 61 -24.12 -11.32 -26.02
C ASP A 61 -24.08 -9.80 -26.11
N CYS A 62 -23.00 -9.19 -25.63
CA CYS A 62 -22.85 -7.74 -25.57
C CYS A 62 -21.76 -7.26 -26.53
N SER A 63 -22.08 -6.23 -27.31
CA SER A 63 -21.14 -5.49 -28.14
C SER A 63 -21.03 -4.08 -27.59
N CYS A 64 -19.81 -3.67 -27.25
CA CYS A 64 -19.52 -2.31 -26.83
C CYS A 64 -18.73 -1.60 -27.91
N ASP A 65 -19.16 -0.40 -28.27
CA ASP A 65 -18.41 0.52 -29.11
C ASP A 65 -17.77 1.58 -28.20
N CYS A 66 -16.44 1.66 -28.23
CA CYS A 66 -15.67 2.59 -27.43
C CYS A 66 -14.92 3.50 -28.39
N GLN A 67 -15.23 4.80 -28.39
CA GLN A 67 -14.49 5.77 -29.20
C GLN A 67 -13.11 6.01 -28.61
N GLU A 68 -12.10 6.04 -29.47
CA GLU A 68 -10.71 6.26 -29.07
C GLU A 68 -10.57 7.63 -28.36
N GLY A 69 -10.20 7.60 -27.07
CA GLY A 69 -10.00 8.80 -26.25
C GLY A 69 -11.19 9.21 -25.37
N GLU A 70 -12.29 8.46 -25.36
CA GLU A 70 -13.40 8.66 -24.42
C GLU A 70 -13.46 7.55 -23.36
N ASP A 71 -13.69 7.93 -22.09
CA ASP A 71 -13.82 6.99 -20.96
C ASP A 71 -15.19 6.29 -20.90
N ASN A 72 -16.07 6.54 -21.88
CA ASN A 72 -17.45 6.07 -21.91
C ASN A 72 -17.67 5.20 -23.15
N CYS A 73 -18.16 3.98 -22.98
CA CYS A 73 -18.51 3.09 -24.07
C CYS A 73 -20.02 2.89 -24.12
N ASP A 74 -20.59 2.91 -25.32
CA ASP A 74 -21.98 2.52 -25.53
C ASP A 74 -22.04 1.02 -25.78
N CYS A 75 -22.74 0.30 -24.91
CA CYS A 75 -22.87 -1.15 -24.99
C CYS A 75 -24.31 -1.54 -25.31
N GLU A 76 -24.48 -2.32 -26.37
CA GLU A 76 -25.73 -3.01 -26.68
C GLU A 76 -25.61 -4.49 -26.31
N CYS A 77 -26.56 -5.00 -25.55
CA CYS A 77 -26.62 -6.40 -25.15
C CYS A 77 -27.88 -7.06 -25.72
N ALA A 78 -27.71 -8.18 -26.42
CA ALA A 78 -28.78 -9.05 -26.86
C ALA A 78 -28.88 -10.25 -25.92
N CYS A 79 -29.96 -10.32 -25.15
CA CYS A 79 -30.27 -11.45 -24.28
C CYS A 79 -31.33 -12.35 -24.94
N PRO A 80 -31.16 -13.68 -24.96
CA PRO A 80 -32.21 -14.57 -25.41
C PRO A 80 -33.34 -14.62 -24.36
N ASP A 81 -34.51 -14.11 -24.77
CA ASP A 81 -35.85 -14.22 -24.17
C ASP A 81 -36.22 -13.22 -23.03
N ASP A 82 -37.05 -12.23 -23.40
CA ASP A 82 -37.66 -11.18 -22.55
C ASP A 82 -38.81 -11.70 -21.65
N SER A 83 -38.94 -13.01 -21.44
CA SER A 83 -40.10 -13.63 -20.79
C SER A 83 -40.05 -13.67 -19.25
N LEU A 84 -39.10 -12.99 -18.60
CA LEU A 84 -38.92 -13.01 -17.14
C LEU A 84 -38.92 -11.63 -16.44
N VAL A 85 -39.46 -10.59 -17.08
CA VAL A 85 -39.67 -9.27 -16.46
C VAL A 85 -41.14 -9.05 -16.08
N ALA A 86 -41.70 -9.96 -15.28
CA ALA A 86 -43.01 -9.76 -14.65
C ALA A 86 -43.10 -10.43 -13.26
N ALA A 87 -42.10 -10.23 -12.39
CA ALA A 87 -42.19 -10.69 -11.01
C ALA A 87 -41.28 -9.96 -10.00
N VAL A 88 -41.10 -8.63 -10.05
CA VAL A 88 -40.62 -7.88 -8.87
C VAL A 88 -41.26 -6.49 -8.82
N GLY A 89 -42.45 -6.45 -8.22
CA GLY A 89 -43.16 -5.21 -7.94
C GLY A 89 -43.92 -5.33 -6.62
N LYS A 90 -43.18 -5.26 -5.50
CA LYS A 90 -43.64 -4.83 -4.16
C LYS A 90 -42.49 -4.95 -3.16
N ALA A 91 -41.73 -3.86 -3.01
CA ALA A 91 -40.84 -3.69 -1.87
C ALA A 91 -41.69 -3.43 -0.62
N VAL A 92 -41.68 -4.38 0.32
CA VAL A 92 -42.15 -4.15 1.68
C VAL A 92 -41.08 -3.36 2.42
N VAL A 93 -41.49 -2.21 2.93
CA VAL A 93 -40.74 -1.35 3.85
C VAL A 93 -40.55 -2.10 5.18
N GLY A 94 -39.31 -2.26 5.62
CA GLY A 94 -38.98 -2.64 6.99
C GLY A 94 -38.18 -3.93 7.14
N ALA A 95 -36.86 -3.85 7.02
CA ALA A 95 -35.94 -4.80 7.65
C ALA A 95 -34.84 -4.00 8.38
N PRO A 96 -34.51 -4.34 9.64
CA PRO A 96 -33.55 -3.59 10.44
C PRO A 96 -32.11 -3.87 10.00
N PRO A 97 -31.18 -2.90 10.14
CA PRO A 97 -29.77 -3.11 9.86
C PRO A 97 -29.13 -3.87 11.03
N GLY A 98 -28.80 -5.14 10.83
CA GLY A 98 -28.06 -5.90 11.85
C GLY A 98 -28.14 -7.41 11.70
N MET A 99 -27.39 -7.96 10.75
CA MET A 99 -26.78 -9.30 10.82
C MET A 99 -26.03 -9.56 9.51
N PHE A 100 -24.72 -9.30 9.51
CA PHE A 100 -23.84 -10.11 8.66
C PHE A 100 -23.51 -11.35 9.49
N PRO A 101 -23.71 -12.57 8.96
CA PRO A 101 -23.32 -13.75 9.70
C PRO A 101 -21.79 -13.73 9.82
N SER A 102 -21.29 -13.86 11.05
CA SER A 102 -19.91 -14.22 11.36
C SER A 102 -19.59 -15.67 10.95
N GLY A 103 -20.18 -16.12 9.84
CA GLY A 103 -19.85 -17.38 9.21
C GLY A 103 -18.70 -17.14 8.27
N LEU A 104 -17.52 -17.62 8.65
CA LEU A 104 -16.53 -18.11 7.68
C LEU A 104 -17.31 -18.86 6.59
N GLN A 105 -17.48 -18.25 5.42
CA GLN A 105 -17.98 -18.99 4.27
C GLN A 105 -16.98 -20.13 4.05
N GLN A 106 -17.45 -21.37 4.24
CA GLN A 106 -16.65 -22.55 3.94
C GLN A 106 -16.14 -22.41 2.51
N PHE A 107 -14.82 -22.39 2.36
CA PHE A 107 -14.15 -22.42 1.07
C PHE A 107 -14.77 -23.53 0.21
N GLN A 108 -15.49 -23.17 -0.84
CA GLN A 108 -15.84 -24.15 -1.86
C GLN A 108 -14.53 -24.61 -2.48
N LYS A 109 -14.26 -25.91 -2.32
CA LYS A 109 -13.04 -26.57 -2.76
C LYS A 109 -13.13 -26.74 -4.28
N ASP A 110 -12.78 -25.69 -5.01
CA ASP A 110 -12.77 -25.73 -6.47
C ASP A 110 -11.77 -26.80 -6.93
N GLY A 111 -12.30 -27.87 -7.53
CA GLY A 111 -11.55 -29.06 -7.92
C GLY A 111 -10.61 -28.84 -9.10
N SER A 112 -9.47 -28.19 -8.89
CA SER A 112 -8.39 -28.10 -9.88
C SER A 112 -7.01 -28.45 -9.31
N GLY A 113 -6.70 -29.75 -9.35
CA GLY A 113 -5.35 -30.30 -9.20
C GLY A 113 -4.76 -30.32 -7.77
N PRO A 114 -3.75 -31.16 -7.52
CA PRO A 114 -3.04 -31.19 -6.24
C PRO A 114 -2.33 -29.85 -6.00
N ASP A 115 -2.76 -29.15 -4.95
CA ASP A 115 -2.05 -28.11 -4.18
C ASP A 115 -1.23 -27.07 -4.98
N LYS A 116 -1.85 -26.37 -5.94
CA LYS A 116 -1.24 -25.15 -6.51
C LYS A 116 -1.28 -24.02 -5.48
N LEU A 117 -0.12 -23.46 -5.15
CA LEU A 117 0.04 -22.29 -4.28
C LEU A 117 -0.84 -21.13 -4.77
N ARG A 118 -1.57 -20.50 -3.84
CA ARG A 118 -2.49 -19.38 -4.07
C ARG A 118 -2.11 -18.16 -3.24
N VAL A 119 -2.62 -17.01 -3.66
CA VAL A 119 -2.34 -15.72 -3.04
C VAL A 119 -3.47 -15.34 -2.09
N ILE A 120 -3.09 -14.93 -0.88
CA ILE A 120 -3.94 -14.13 0.00
C ILE A 120 -3.35 -12.72 0.01
N TRP A 121 -4.14 -11.71 -0.32
CA TRP A 121 -3.63 -10.34 -0.25
C TRP A 121 -3.56 -9.84 1.18
N LEU A 122 -2.47 -9.16 1.53
CA LEU A 122 -2.46 -8.22 2.65
C LEU A 122 -2.68 -6.81 2.08
N MET A 123 -3.96 -6.44 1.97
CA MET A 123 -4.40 -5.14 1.45
C MET A 123 -4.29 -4.10 2.56
N SER A 124 -3.53 -3.04 2.32
CA SER A 124 -3.43 -1.93 3.28
C SER A 124 -3.21 -0.61 2.58
N PHE A 125 -3.85 0.46 3.08
CA PHE A 125 -3.42 1.80 2.73
C PHE A 125 -1.98 1.99 3.24
N PRO A 126 -1.07 2.65 2.50
CA PRO A 126 0.34 2.67 2.84
C PRO A 126 0.63 3.11 4.28
N ASN A 127 1.65 2.49 4.87
CA ASN A 127 2.08 2.72 6.26
C ASN A 127 1.00 2.42 7.33
N SER A 128 0.05 1.52 7.04
CA SER A 128 -0.95 1.05 8.02
C SER A 128 -0.50 -0.10 8.91
N GLY A 129 0.75 -0.54 8.82
CA GLY A 129 1.27 -1.66 9.65
C GLY A 129 1.61 -2.94 8.89
N THR A 130 1.64 -2.86 7.56
CA THR A 130 1.92 -3.97 6.64
C THR A 130 3.25 -4.64 6.96
N SER A 131 4.34 -3.86 7.10
CA SER A 131 5.68 -4.40 7.39
C SER A 131 5.72 -5.16 8.72
N PHE A 132 5.01 -4.68 9.75
CA PHE A 132 4.93 -5.40 11.03
C PHE A 132 4.16 -6.71 10.86
N THR A 133 3.03 -6.69 10.15
CA THR A 133 2.19 -7.88 9.92
C THR A 133 2.98 -8.98 9.18
N LEU A 134 3.69 -8.63 8.11
CA LEU A 134 4.51 -9.59 7.36
C LEU A 134 5.66 -10.14 8.21
N HIS A 135 6.35 -9.26 8.95
CA HIS A 135 7.41 -9.69 9.86
C HIS A 135 6.87 -10.64 10.93
N LEU A 136 5.78 -10.28 11.60
CA LEU A 136 5.14 -11.11 12.62
C LEU A 136 4.84 -12.52 12.10
N ILE A 137 4.23 -12.64 10.91
CA ILE A 137 3.90 -13.93 10.30
C ILE A 137 5.17 -14.71 9.96
N ARG A 138 6.16 -14.05 9.35
CA ARG A 138 7.43 -14.67 8.97
C ARG A 138 8.20 -15.21 10.16
N GLU A 139 8.23 -14.45 11.26
CA GLU A 139 8.86 -14.90 12.50
C GLU A 139 8.08 -16.02 13.17
N SER A 140 6.75 -15.94 13.18
CA SER A 140 5.89 -16.88 13.92
C SER A 140 5.64 -18.20 13.20
N THR A 141 5.94 -18.28 11.89
CA THR A 141 5.66 -19.47 11.07
C THR A 141 6.91 -20.05 10.41
N ASN A 142 8.03 -19.31 10.39
CA ASN A 142 9.21 -19.60 9.58
C ASN A 142 8.93 -19.72 8.06
N HIS A 143 7.78 -19.23 7.59
CA HIS A 143 7.42 -19.17 6.18
C HIS A 143 7.70 -17.78 5.61
N THR A 144 8.02 -17.74 4.31
CA THR A 144 8.19 -16.48 3.59
C THR A 144 6.84 -15.83 3.26
N THR A 145 6.91 -14.55 2.89
CA THR A 145 5.78 -13.73 2.46
C THR A 145 6.02 -13.23 1.04
N GLY A 146 4.94 -12.82 0.37
CA GLY A 146 4.99 -12.25 -0.97
C GLY A 146 4.92 -10.73 -0.98
N THR A 147 5.34 -10.13 -2.08
CA THR A 147 5.15 -8.70 -2.39
C THR A 147 4.88 -8.50 -3.87
N ASN A 148 4.05 -7.50 -4.19
CA ASN A 148 3.90 -7.00 -5.57
C ASN A 148 5.02 -6.00 -5.95
N TYR A 149 5.89 -5.63 -5.02
CA TYR A 149 6.78 -4.49 -5.18
C TYR A 149 8.24 -4.93 -5.20
N ALA A 150 8.90 -4.71 -6.33
CA ALA A 150 10.34 -4.85 -6.47
C ALA A 150 11.11 -3.85 -5.59
N LEU A 151 12.33 -4.24 -5.22
CA LEU A 151 13.31 -3.37 -4.53
C LEU A 151 12.79 -2.76 -3.22
N GLU A 152 11.79 -3.40 -2.61
CA GLU A 152 11.35 -3.10 -1.25
C GLU A 152 12.15 -3.89 -0.22
N GLY A 153 12.21 -3.37 1.01
CA GLY A 153 12.95 -3.99 2.11
C GLY A 153 14.46 -3.73 2.05
N ASP A 154 15.22 -4.64 2.63
CA ASP A 154 16.67 -4.49 2.83
C ASP A 154 17.50 -4.96 1.63
N ILE A 155 16.92 -5.78 0.74
CA ILE A 155 17.59 -6.31 -0.45
C ILE A 155 17.08 -5.56 -1.69
N LYS A 156 17.91 -4.65 -2.20
CA LYS A 156 17.59 -3.80 -3.37
C LYS A 156 18.54 -4.02 -4.55
N ASP A 157 19.47 -4.93 -4.41
CA ASP A 157 20.55 -5.21 -5.36
C ASP A 157 20.40 -6.59 -6.02
N LYS A 158 19.28 -7.28 -5.80
CA LYS A 158 19.00 -8.61 -6.36
C LYS A 158 17.75 -8.60 -7.23
N PRO A 159 17.71 -9.47 -8.27
CA PRO A 159 16.48 -9.74 -9.00
C PRO A 159 15.37 -10.24 -8.10
N SER A 160 14.13 -9.97 -8.49
CA SER A 160 12.95 -10.53 -7.84
C SER A 160 12.92 -12.05 -8.01
N GLU A 161 12.64 -12.77 -6.94
CA GLU A 161 12.44 -14.21 -6.97
C GLU A 161 10.95 -14.53 -7.12
N GLN A 162 10.60 -15.39 -8.08
CA GLN A 162 9.22 -15.76 -8.35
C GLN A 162 8.64 -16.63 -7.22
N ILE A 163 7.38 -16.42 -6.89
CA ILE A 163 6.64 -17.31 -5.97
C ILE A 163 6.27 -18.63 -6.66
N LEU A 164 5.90 -18.55 -7.93
CA LEU A 164 5.49 -19.70 -8.75
C LEU A 164 6.63 -20.08 -9.70
N PRO A 165 7.04 -21.36 -9.77
CA PRO A 165 8.14 -21.78 -10.64
C PRO A 165 7.73 -21.93 -12.13
N SER A 166 6.56 -21.43 -12.53
CA SER A 166 6.07 -21.46 -13.91
C SER A 166 6.32 -20.13 -14.62
N PRO A 167 6.23 -20.08 -15.97
CA PRO A 167 6.25 -18.81 -16.70
C PRO A 167 5.18 -17.81 -16.23
N GLU A 168 4.07 -18.27 -15.65
CA GLU A 168 3.08 -17.35 -15.05
C GLU A 168 3.66 -16.61 -13.83
N GLY A 169 4.65 -17.19 -13.16
CA GLY A 169 5.36 -16.59 -12.03
C GLY A 169 6.22 -15.38 -12.41
N ASP A 170 6.57 -15.22 -13.70
CA ASP A 170 7.27 -14.04 -14.20
C ASP A 170 6.48 -12.75 -13.99
N GLU A 171 5.15 -12.85 -13.95
CA GLU A 171 4.23 -11.73 -13.74
C GLU A 171 3.97 -11.42 -12.24
N GLY A 172 4.51 -12.26 -11.36
CA GLY A 172 4.42 -12.14 -9.92
C GLY A 172 3.22 -12.88 -9.30
N PRO A 173 2.95 -12.66 -8.00
CA PRO A 173 3.76 -11.86 -7.08
C PRO A 173 5.15 -12.48 -6.81
N PHE A 174 6.02 -11.73 -6.14
CA PHE A 174 7.43 -12.10 -5.88
C PHE A 174 7.67 -12.36 -4.39
N LEU A 175 8.72 -13.13 -4.07
CA LEU A 175 9.12 -13.39 -2.69
C LEU A 175 9.66 -12.12 -2.03
N GLU A 176 9.28 -11.89 -0.78
CA GLU A 176 9.92 -10.88 0.07
C GLU A 176 11.27 -11.41 0.55
N LEU A 177 12.36 -10.85 0.03
CA LEU A 177 13.71 -11.29 0.36
C LEU A 177 14.21 -10.58 1.62
N VAL A 178 14.65 -11.36 2.60
CA VAL A 178 15.22 -10.87 3.86
C VAL A 178 16.68 -11.29 3.98
N PRO A 179 17.63 -10.36 4.24
CA PRO A 179 19.04 -10.71 4.38
C PRO A 179 19.27 -11.74 5.49
N ASN A 180 20.14 -12.72 5.21
CA ASN A 180 20.61 -13.72 6.18
C ASN A 180 19.49 -14.57 6.82
N ARG A 181 18.33 -14.65 6.17
CA ARG A 181 17.19 -15.44 6.65
C ARG A 181 16.82 -16.49 5.61
N VAL A 182 16.65 -17.72 6.08
CA VAL A 182 16.12 -18.82 5.27
C VAL A 182 14.72 -19.13 5.78
N THR A 183 13.73 -19.03 4.90
CA THR A 183 12.32 -19.30 5.18
C THR A 183 11.76 -20.26 4.12
N THR A 184 10.74 -21.03 4.47
CA THR A 184 10.08 -21.94 3.52
C THR A 184 8.96 -21.24 2.77
N VAL A 185 8.74 -21.61 1.50
CA VAL A 185 7.53 -21.21 0.77
C VAL A 185 6.36 -22.05 1.28
N PRO A 186 5.22 -21.45 1.68
CA PRO A 186 4.07 -22.22 2.13
C PRO A 186 3.48 -23.04 0.99
N GLN A 187 2.83 -24.16 1.33
CA GLN A 187 2.33 -25.10 0.32
C GLN A 187 1.01 -24.65 -0.32
N LYS A 188 0.13 -24.00 0.46
CA LYS A 188 -1.24 -23.69 0.02
C LYS A 188 -1.48 -22.21 -0.25
N TYR A 189 -1.21 -21.36 0.74
CA TYR A 189 -1.44 -19.92 0.65
C TYR A 189 -0.18 -19.14 1.02
N ILE A 190 0.16 -18.14 0.20
CA ILE A 190 1.17 -17.15 0.53
C ILE A 190 0.50 -15.80 0.76
N LEU A 191 0.81 -15.18 1.90
CA LEU A 191 0.36 -13.83 2.18
C LEU A 191 1.22 -12.84 1.40
N THR A 192 0.59 -12.09 0.50
CA THR A 192 1.26 -11.16 -0.41
C THR A 192 0.87 -9.73 -0.11
N LYS A 193 1.86 -8.89 0.16
CA LYS A 193 1.69 -7.44 0.33
C LYS A 193 1.18 -6.79 -0.95
N THR A 194 0.09 -6.04 -0.82
CA THR A 194 -0.36 -5.09 -1.85
C THR A 194 -0.98 -3.85 -1.21
N HIS A 195 -0.70 -2.71 -1.81
CA HIS A 195 -1.32 -1.42 -1.56
C HIS A 195 -2.27 -1.04 -2.70
N CYS A 196 -2.45 -1.90 -3.71
CA CYS A 196 -3.28 -1.65 -4.88
C CYS A 196 -2.90 -0.38 -5.66
N HIS A 197 -3.87 0.34 -6.22
CA HIS A 197 -3.70 1.72 -6.68
C HIS A 197 -4.42 2.68 -5.71
N GLY A 198 -4.51 3.97 -6.05
CA GLY A 198 -5.24 4.96 -5.24
C GLY A 198 -4.47 5.52 -4.06
N PHE A 199 -3.18 5.20 -3.97
CA PHE A 199 -2.25 5.85 -3.06
C PHE A 199 -1.06 6.37 -3.85
N CYS A 200 -0.55 7.52 -3.45
CA CYS A 200 0.57 8.17 -4.08
C CYS A 200 1.32 9.01 -3.06
N GLY A 201 2.65 8.92 -3.06
CA GLY A 201 3.53 9.67 -2.16
C GLY A 201 4.26 10.86 -2.79
N SER A 202 4.02 11.17 -4.07
CA SER A 202 4.75 12.23 -4.77
C SER A 202 3.83 13.24 -5.46
N ARG A 203 4.40 14.41 -5.78
CA ARG A 203 3.75 15.56 -6.43
C ARG A 203 3.20 15.25 -7.85
N GLN A 204 3.44 14.06 -8.38
CA GLN A 204 3.13 13.69 -9.76
C GLN A 204 2.17 12.50 -9.83
N CYS A 205 1.11 12.53 -9.02
CA CYS A 205 0.04 11.56 -9.13
C CYS A 205 -1.25 12.18 -9.64
N PRO A 206 -1.44 12.25 -10.96
CA PRO A 206 -2.65 12.80 -11.52
C PRO A 206 -3.90 11.96 -11.19
N ASN A 207 -3.73 10.68 -10.84
CA ASN A 207 -4.82 9.70 -10.81
C ASN A 207 -4.82 8.86 -9.52
N TYR A 208 -5.24 9.43 -8.39
CA TYR A 208 -5.61 8.63 -7.18
C TYR A 208 -7.12 8.40 -7.06
N ILE A 209 -7.90 8.90 -8.02
CA ILE A 209 -9.31 8.54 -8.19
C ILE A 209 -9.36 7.35 -9.13
N HIS A 210 -9.84 6.22 -8.63
CA HIS A 210 -9.93 4.97 -9.38
C HIS A 210 -11.37 4.53 -9.55
N THR A 211 -11.59 3.57 -10.43
CA THR A 211 -12.79 2.75 -10.44
C THR A 211 -12.48 1.46 -9.68
N ALA A 212 -13.51 0.71 -9.26
CA ALA A 212 -13.31 -0.60 -8.65
C ALA A 212 -12.42 -1.52 -9.52
N ARG A 213 -12.61 -1.48 -10.85
CA ARG A 213 -11.80 -2.23 -11.82
C ARG A 213 -10.34 -1.77 -11.85
N SER A 214 -10.07 -0.46 -11.95
CA SER A 214 -8.68 0.01 -12.00
C SER A 214 -7.95 -0.13 -10.66
N PHE A 215 -8.68 -0.10 -9.55
CA PHE A 215 -8.17 -0.43 -8.23
C PHE A 215 -7.81 -1.92 -8.11
N GLN A 216 -8.73 -2.82 -8.50
CA GLN A 216 -8.50 -4.26 -8.53
C GLN A 216 -7.29 -4.62 -9.41
N MET A 217 -7.18 -4.01 -10.59
CA MET A 217 -5.99 -4.16 -11.45
C MET A 217 -4.73 -3.76 -10.69
N GLY A 218 -4.76 -2.61 -10.01
CA GLY A 218 -3.67 -2.17 -9.15
C GLY A 218 -3.29 -3.15 -8.05
N CYS A 219 -4.26 -3.90 -7.49
CA CYS A 219 -3.99 -4.93 -6.48
C CYS A 219 -3.17 -6.10 -7.02
N ARG A 220 -3.16 -6.32 -8.34
CA ARG A 220 -2.42 -7.39 -9.05
C ARG A 220 -1.20 -6.88 -9.80
N SER A 221 -1.17 -5.58 -10.07
CA SER A 221 -0.04 -4.95 -10.73
C SER A 221 1.09 -4.68 -9.74
N GLY A 222 2.30 -4.69 -10.25
CA GLY A 222 3.50 -4.52 -9.47
C GLY A 222 4.69 -4.20 -10.34
N PHE A 223 5.87 -4.34 -9.74
CA PHE A 223 7.14 -4.30 -10.44
C PHE A 223 7.96 -5.51 -10.04
N ARG A 224 8.73 -6.04 -10.99
CA ARG A 224 9.80 -7.00 -10.74
C ARG A 224 11.16 -6.35 -10.98
N ALA A 225 12.13 -6.73 -10.16
CA ALA A 225 13.51 -6.30 -10.34
C ALA A 225 14.22 -7.28 -11.27
N ILE A 226 14.80 -6.79 -12.36
CA ILE A 226 15.67 -7.55 -13.25
C ILE A 226 17.06 -6.92 -13.27
N LYS A 227 18.11 -7.73 -13.42
CA LYS A 227 19.46 -7.21 -13.59
C LYS A 227 19.69 -6.98 -15.09
N ASN A 228 19.93 -5.73 -15.48
CA ASN A 228 20.33 -5.41 -16.83
C ASN A 228 21.74 -5.97 -17.08
N GLU A 229 21.90 -6.82 -18.09
CA GLU A 229 23.17 -7.50 -18.38
C GLU A 229 24.26 -6.54 -18.87
N GLU A 230 23.89 -5.48 -19.57
CA GLU A 230 24.83 -4.50 -20.13
C GLU A 230 25.35 -3.53 -19.06
N THR A 231 24.44 -3.02 -18.23
CA THR A 231 24.77 -1.98 -17.23
C THR A 231 25.09 -2.56 -15.86
N GLY A 232 24.70 -3.81 -15.61
CA GLY A 232 24.75 -4.45 -14.30
C GLY A 232 23.78 -3.85 -13.27
N ARG A 233 22.97 -2.85 -13.64
CA ARG A 233 22.04 -2.15 -12.75
C ARG A 233 20.72 -2.92 -12.62
N MET A 234 20.06 -2.72 -11.49
CA MET A 234 18.70 -3.22 -11.29
C MET A 234 17.69 -2.32 -12.00
N GLU A 235 16.81 -2.92 -12.78
CA GLU A 235 15.70 -2.26 -13.47
C GLU A 235 14.37 -2.81 -12.97
N GLN A 236 13.35 -1.95 -12.96
CA GLN A 236 12.00 -2.34 -12.59
C GLN A 236 11.16 -2.54 -13.84
N VAL A 237 10.61 -3.73 -14.01
CA VAL A 237 9.66 -4.05 -15.09
C VAL A 237 8.28 -4.18 -14.49
N ARG A 238 7.30 -3.45 -15.04
CA ARG A 238 5.90 -3.55 -14.63
C ARG A 238 5.37 -4.93 -14.97
N THR A 239 4.68 -5.57 -14.03
CA THR A 239 4.04 -6.88 -14.22
C THR A 239 2.61 -6.87 -13.74
N THR A 240 1.82 -7.85 -14.14
CA THR A 240 0.45 -8.05 -13.63
C THR A 240 0.05 -9.52 -13.73
N TYR A 241 -0.25 -10.14 -12.59
CA TYR A 241 -0.63 -11.55 -12.54
C TYR A 241 -2.15 -11.78 -12.61
N ASP A 242 -2.51 -13.04 -12.86
CA ASP A 242 -3.89 -13.49 -13.01
C ASP A 242 -4.70 -13.33 -11.70
N ALA A 243 -5.95 -12.84 -11.82
CA ALA A 243 -6.85 -12.70 -10.69
C ALA A 243 -7.22 -14.06 -10.07
N ASP A 244 -7.21 -15.13 -10.86
CA ASP A 244 -7.55 -16.49 -10.41
C ASP A 244 -6.55 -17.05 -9.39
N LEU A 245 -5.35 -16.45 -9.28
CA LEU A 245 -4.38 -16.79 -8.25
C LEU A 245 -4.85 -16.36 -6.84
N VAL A 246 -5.73 -15.37 -6.76
CA VAL A 246 -6.14 -14.72 -5.51
C VAL A 246 -7.34 -15.46 -4.92
N LYS A 247 -7.21 -15.91 -3.67
CA LYS A 247 -8.26 -16.70 -3.00
C LYS A 247 -8.74 -16.11 -1.68
N GLY A 248 -8.23 -14.93 -1.31
CA GLY A 248 -8.69 -14.21 -0.14
C GLY A 248 -7.91 -12.92 0.08
N ALA A 249 -8.35 -12.14 1.05
CA ALA A 249 -7.70 -10.90 1.45
C ALA A 249 -7.75 -10.68 2.95
N ILE A 250 -6.69 -10.10 3.50
CA ILE A 250 -6.67 -9.43 4.79
C ILE A 250 -6.74 -7.94 4.48
N HIS A 251 -7.79 -7.27 4.95
CA HIS A 251 -7.98 -5.84 4.80
C HIS A 251 -7.58 -5.13 6.10
N LEU A 252 -6.38 -4.56 6.10
CA LEU A 252 -5.78 -3.94 7.28
C LEU A 252 -6.20 -2.47 7.41
N PHE A 253 -6.87 -2.16 8.51
CA PHE A 253 -7.21 -0.82 8.97
C PHE A 253 -6.18 -0.32 9.99
N ARG A 254 -5.84 0.95 9.88
CA ARG A 254 -5.14 1.70 10.92
C ARG A 254 -5.93 2.96 11.21
N HIS A 255 -5.93 3.42 12.46
CA HIS A 255 -6.60 4.67 12.81
C HIS A 255 -6.25 5.81 11.83
N PRO A 256 -7.23 6.48 11.21
CA PRO A 256 -6.99 7.45 10.13
C PRO A 256 -6.05 8.59 10.53
N LEU A 257 -6.26 9.17 11.71
CA LEU A 257 -5.40 10.22 12.26
C LEU A 257 -3.92 9.78 12.43
N ASP A 258 -3.68 8.52 12.82
CA ASP A 258 -2.31 8.01 12.93
C ASP A 258 -1.71 7.71 11.57
N ASN A 259 -2.51 7.16 10.67
CA ASN A 259 -2.04 6.81 9.34
C ASN A 259 -1.58 8.05 8.57
N ALA A 260 -2.33 9.17 8.61
CA ALA A 260 -1.94 10.42 7.97
C ALA A 260 -0.57 10.94 8.46
N VAL A 261 -0.33 10.92 9.78
CA VAL A 261 0.99 11.32 10.34
C VAL A 261 2.07 10.32 9.98
N ALA A 262 1.75 9.02 9.97
CA ALA A 262 2.67 7.98 9.56
C ALA A 262 3.08 8.14 8.08
N ARG A 263 2.16 8.52 7.19
CA ARG A 263 2.43 8.82 5.77
C ARG A 263 3.45 9.95 5.61
N HIS A 264 3.29 11.05 6.35
CA HIS A 264 4.29 12.12 6.42
C HIS A 264 5.67 11.60 6.86
N HIS A 265 5.70 10.78 7.92
CA HIS A 265 6.95 10.19 8.38
C HIS A 265 7.60 9.25 7.36
N LEU A 266 6.80 8.54 6.56
CA LEU A 266 7.29 7.70 5.47
C LEU A 266 7.94 8.55 4.38
N GLU A 267 7.23 9.55 3.85
CA GLU A 267 7.78 10.43 2.80
C GLU A 267 9.02 11.19 3.27
N LEU A 268 9.08 11.59 4.54
CA LEU A 268 10.27 12.20 5.12
C LEU A 268 11.46 11.22 5.19
N ASN A 269 11.21 9.93 5.47
CA ASN A 269 12.26 8.92 5.47
C ASN A 269 12.73 8.60 4.05
N ASP A 270 11.82 8.55 3.08
CA ASP A 270 12.14 8.36 1.68
C ASP A 270 12.98 9.53 1.16
N ALA A 271 12.60 10.77 1.49
CA ALA A 271 13.38 11.98 1.18
C ALA A 271 14.79 11.94 1.78
N ARG A 272 14.94 11.45 3.02
CA ARG A 272 16.27 11.23 3.63
C ARG A 272 17.09 10.18 2.90
N ALA A 273 16.47 9.07 2.50
CA ALA A 273 17.16 7.99 1.80
C ALA A 273 17.73 8.44 0.46
N VAL A 274 17.10 9.42 -0.21
CA VAL A 274 17.57 9.98 -1.50
C VAL A 274 18.33 11.31 -1.36
N GLY A 275 18.51 11.82 -0.14
CA GLY A 275 19.22 13.08 0.10
C GLY A 275 18.47 14.36 -0.32
N ASP A 276 17.14 14.34 -0.35
CA ASP A 276 16.30 15.52 -0.65
C ASP A 276 16.25 16.48 0.56
N ASN A 277 17.33 17.26 0.70
CA ASN A 277 17.50 18.22 1.78
C ASN A 277 16.43 19.33 1.77
N GLU A 278 15.88 19.68 0.61
CA GLU A 278 14.83 20.70 0.51
C GLU A 278 13.53 20.19 1.15
N PHE A 279 13.10 18.97 0.81
CA PHE A 279 11.93 18.36 1.41
C PHE A 279 12.09 18.21 2.92
N ILE A 280 13.25 17.71 3.37
CA ILE A 280 13.56 17.49 4.79
C ILE A 280 13.49 18.80 5.58
N ALA A 281 14.06 19.89 5.04
CA ALA A 281 14.04 21.20 5.68
C ALA A 281 12.62 21.81 5.68
N THR A 282 11.85 21.61 4.61
CA THR A 282 10.51 22.17 4.46
C THR A 282 9.49 21.48 5.36
N PHE A 283 9.58 20.15 5.48
CA PHE A 283 8.64 19.30 6.18
C PHE A 283 9.33 18.49 7.29
N PRO A 284 9.90 19.13 8.32
CA PRO A 284 10.62 18.42 9.37
C PRO A 284 9.71 17.45 10.14
N LYS A 285 10.32 16.50 10.85
CA LYS A 285 9.57 15.59 11.72
C LYS A 285 8.94 16.39 12.87
N GLY A 286 7.63 16.24 13.10
CA GLY A 286 6.90 16.91 14.18
C GLY A 286 5.62 17.60 13.71
N LYS A 287 4.82 18.12 14.65
CA LYS A 287 3.49 18.71 14.39
C LYS A 287 3.52 19.85 13.36
N GLN A 288 4.49 20.76 13.48
CA GLN A 288 4.61 21.90 12.56
C GLN A 288 4.96 21.47 11.14
N GLY A 289 5.92 20.56 10.99
CA GLY A 289 6.31 20.05 9.67
C GLY A 289 5.21 19.21 9.04
N PHE A 290 4.50 18.40 9.84
CA PHE A 290 3.30 17.70 9.40
C PHE A 290 2.20 18.66 8.92
N ALA A 291 1.90 19.72 9.68
CA ALA A 291 0.90 20.71 9.26
C ALA A 291 1.31 21.44 7.97
N LYS A 292 2.60 21.69 7.74
CA LYS A 292 3.11 22.21 6.46
C LYS A 292 2.93 21.20 5.33
N TRP A 293 3.27 19.94 5.57
CA TRP A 293 3.13 18.85 4.61
C TRP A 293 1.67 18.68 4.19
N CYS A 294 0.73 18.68 5.14
CA CYS A 294 -0.70 18.62 4.82
C CYS A 294 -1.17 19.77 3.94
N ARG A 295 -0.79 21.02 4.28
CA ARG A 295 -1.12 22.16 3.41
C ARG A 295 -0.53 22.02 2.02
N HIS A 296 0.64 21.42 1.89
CA HIS A 296 1.24 21.15 0.59
C HIS A 296 0.47 20.06 -0.17
N GLN A 297 0.11 18.96 0.48
CA GLN A 297 -0.72 17.92 -0.13
C GLN A 297 -2.06 18.48 -0.60
N ASP A 298 -2.68 19.35 0.22
CA ASP A 298 -3.97 20.01 -0.03
C ASP A 298 -3.94 21.05 -1.18
N GLN A 299 -2.75 21.42 -1.68
CA GLN A 299 -2.63 22.30 -2.85
C GLN A 299 -3.01 21.59 -4.15
N ASP A 300 -3.00 20.27 -4.19
CA ASP A 300 -3.50 19.53 -5.35
C ASP A 300 -5.02 19.71 -5.48
N ARG A 301 -5.41 20.49 -6.49
CA ARG A 301 -6.82 20.83 -6.78
C ARG A 301 -7.47 19.89 -7.79
N THR A 302 -6.79 18.85 -8.25
CA THR A 302 -7.36 17.88 -9.21
C THR A 302 -8.66 17.28 -8.66
N LEU A 303 -8.71 16.96 -7.36
CA LEU A 303 -9.95 16.56 -6.67
C LEU A 303 -11.06 17.58 -6.80
N PHE A 304 -10.77 18.85 -6.51
CA PHE A 304 -11.75 19.92 -6.60
C PHE A 304 -12.21 20.22 -8.01
N GLN A 305 -11.49 19.77 -9.05
CA GLN A 305 -11.87 19.97 -10.45
C GLN A 305 -12.82 18.87 -10.95
N LYS A 306 -12.83 17.69 -10.32
CA LYS A 306 -13.71 16.58 -10.73
C LYS A 306 -15.17 16.91 -10.52
N TRP A 307 -16.01 16.55 -11.49
CA TRP A 307 -17.41 16.97 -11.59
C TRP A 307 -18.24 16.74 -10.33
N VAL A 308 -18.11 15.56 -9.70
CA VAL A 308 -18.87 15.20 -8.48
C VAL A 308 -18.56 16.16 -7.32
N ILE A 309 -17.29 16.47 -7.08
CA ILE A 309 -16.88 17.38 -6.00
C ILE A 309 -17.12 18.83 -6.41
N SER A 310 -16.92 19.16 -7.70
CA SER A 310 -17.15 20.51 -8.22
C SER A 310 -18.58 20.99 -8.01
N ASN A 311 -19.55 20.08 -8.16
CA ASN A 311 -20.99 20.39 -8.13
C ASN A 311 -21.67 20.17 -6.79
N ASP A 312 -20.96 19.71 -5.75
CA ASP A 312 -21.48 19.65 -4.39
C ASP A 312 -20.78 20.70 -3.49
N PRO A 313 -21.39 21.90 -3.32
CA PRO A 313 -20.83 22.96 -2.47
C PRO A 313 -20.63 22.53 -1.01
N ARG A 314 -21.46 21.61 -0.51
CA ARG A 314 -21.41 21.14 0.88
C ARG A 314 -20.17 20.27 1.09
N LEU A 315 -19.86 19.37 0.16
CA LEU A 315 -18.63 18.57 0.20
C LEU A 315 -17.39 19.46 0.10
N ARG A 316 -17.41 20.46 -0.80
CA ARG A 316 -16.30 21.42 -0.92
C ARG A 316 -16.08 22.23 0.35
N PHE A 317 -17.17 22.60 1.03
CA PHE A 317 -17.08 23.31 2.31
C PHE A 317 -16.41 22.43 3.36
N LYS A 318 -16.90 21.20 3.59
CA LYS A 318 -16.30 20.24 4.53
C LYS A 318 -14.82 19.98 4.25
N MET A 319 -14.44 19.81 2.98
CA MET A 319 -13.04 19.61 2.58
C MET A 319 -12.12 20.77 2.99
N ARG A 320 -12.62 22.01 3.04
CA ARG A 320 -11.84 23.18 3.46
C ARG A 320 -11.70 23.31 4.97
N GLU A 321 -12.58 22.66 5.74
CA GLU A 321 -12.61 22.76 7.20
C GLU A 321 -11.67 21.78 7.90
N ILE A 322 -11.14 20.79 7.16
CA ILE A 322 -10.20 19.83 7.71
C ILE A 322 -8.78 20.04 7.16
N PRO A 323 -7.74 19.95 8.01
CA PRO A 323 -6.37 19.83 7.52
C PRO A 323 -6.17 18.48 6.83
N CYS A 324 -5.26 18.41 5.85
CA CYS A 324 -4.85 17.17 5.18
C CYS A 324 -6.03 16.47 4.47
N PHE A 325 -7.00 17.23 3.95
CA PHE A 325 -8.22 16.66 3.37
C PHE A 325 -7.91 15.69 2.23
N ASN A 326 -6.86 15.95 1.45
CA ASN A 326 -6.45 15.06 0.35
C ASN A 326 -6.02 13.68 0.87
N GLU A 327 -5.34 13.61 2.00
CA GLU A 327 -4.91 12.33 2.58
C GLU A 327 -6.09 11.56 3.18
N PHE A 328 -6.99 12.23 3.90
CA PHE A 328 -8.19 11.56 4.43
C PHE A 328 -9.12 11.09 3.31
N PHE A 329 -9.26 11.86 2.24
CA PHE A 329 -10.02 11.44 1.06
C PHE A 329 -9.41 10.20 0.42
N LYS A 330 -8.10 10.20 0.13
CA LYS A 330 -7.39 9.03 -0.43
C LYS A 330 -7.57 7.81 0.47
N TYR A 331 -7.38 7.97 1.77
CA TYR A 331 -7.54 6.90 2.75
C TYR A 331 -8.95 6.29 2.67
N VAL A 332 -10.00 7.11 2.77
CA VAL A 332 -11.39 6.62 2.75
C VAL A 332 -11.73 5.96 1.41
N GLN A 333 -11.40 6.60 0.29
CA GLN A 333 -11.70 6.04 -1.02
C GLN A 333 -10.96 4.72 -1.26
N TRP A 334 -9.70 4.62 -0.83
CA TRP A 334 -8.94 3.38 -0.91
C TRP A 334 -9.63 2.24 -0.14
N HIS A 335 -10.11 2.51 1.08
CA HIS A 335 -10.85 1.50 1.87
C HIS A 335 -12.21 1.16 1.24
N ASN A 336 -12.92 2.13 0.66
CA ASN A 336 -14.15 1.89 -0.10
C ASN A 336 -13.89 0.92 -1.26
N TYR A 337 -12.86 1.18 -2.07
CA TYR A 337 -12.52 0.31 -3.20
C TYR A 337 -12.03 -1.07 -2.76
N ALA A 338 -11.30 -1.18 -1.66
CA ALA A 338 -10.89 -2.48 -1.12
C ALA A 338 -12.11 -3.37 -0.77
N PHE A 339 -13.15 -2.80 -0.16
CA PHE A 339 -14.41 -3.51 0.07
C PHE A 339 -15.09 -3.90 -1.24
N THR A 340 -15.25 -2.96 -2.17
CA THR A 340 -15.88 -3.23 -3.47
C THR A 340 -15.13 -4.31 -4.24
N THR A 341 -13.80 -4.25 -4.31
CA THR A 341 -12.97 -5.22 -5.02
C THR A 341 -13.09 -6.62 -4.42
N THR A 342 -13.03 -6.77 -3.10
CA THR A 342 -13.15 -8.10 -2.47
C THR A 342 -14.55 -8.68 -2.66
N GLN A 343 -15.59 -7.85 -2.61
CA GLN A 343 -16.97 -8.24 -2.90
C GLN A 343 -17.16 -8.65 -4.37
N ASP A 344 -16.69 -7.84 -5.32
CA ASP A 344 -16.82 -8.08 -6.76
C ASP A 344 -16.08 -9.34 -7.21
N MET A 345 -14.94 -9.63 -6.58
CA MET A 345 -14.18 -10.86 -6.80
C MET A 345 -14.78 -12.09 -6.11
N GLY A 346 -15.73 -11.91 -5.20
CA GLY A 346 -16.31 -13.00 -4.42
C GLY A 346 -15.29 -13.76 -3.56
N ILE A 347 -14.21 -13.09 -3.12
CA ILE A 347 -13.17 -13.71 -2.29
C ILE A 347 -13.41 -13.41 -0.80
N PRO A 348 -13.09 -14.35 0.11
CA PRO A 348 -13.19 -14.10 1.54
C PRO A 348 -12.23 -12.99 1.97
N ALA A 349 -12.72 -12.07 2.79
CA ALA A 349 -11.95 -10.97 3.34
C ALA A 349 -11.99 -10.95 4.87
N MET A 350 -10.82 -11.00 5.50
CA MET A 350 -10.66 -10.79 6.95
C MET A 350 -10.36 -9.32 7.24
N ILE A 351 -11.18 -8.68 8.05
CA ILE A 351 -10.89 -7.33 8.56
C ILE A 351 -9.93 -7.44 9.74
N LEU A 352 -8.84 -6.68 9.67
CA LEU A 352 -7.80 -6.61 10.69
C LEU A 352 -7.58 -5.15 11.09
N HIS A 353 -7.63 -4.84 12.38
CA HIS A 353 -7.33 -3.50 12.87
C HIS A 353 -5.95 -3.49 13.53
N TYR A 354 -5.10 -2.52 13.17
CA TYR A 354 -3.70 -2.47 13.59
C TYR A 354 -3.51 -2.34 15.11
N ASP A 355 -4.45 -1.72 15.80
CA ASP A 355 -4.48 -1.58 17.26
C ASP A 355 -4.83 -2.88 17.99
N GLU A 356 -5.37 -3.89 17.31
CA GLU A 356 -5.57 -5.23 17.89
C GLU A 356 -4.24 -5.87 18.31
N TYR A 357 -3.14 -5.56 17.62
CA TYR A 357 -1.80 -6.00 18.04
C TYR A 357 -1.36 -5.44 19.40
N ASP A 358 -1.85 -4.25 19.77
CA ASP A 358 -1.52 -3.64 21.07
C ASP A 358 -2.34 -4.26 22.21
N ASN A 359 -3.59 -4.61 21.90
CA ASN A 359 -4.58 -5.10 22.85
C ASN A 359 -4.45 -6.61 23.11
N ASP A 360 -4.32 -7.42 22.05
CA ASP A 360 -4.22 -8.87 22.13
C ASP A 360 -3.45 -9.43 20.93
N LEU A 361 -2.11 -9.35 20.99
CA LEU A 361 -1.22 -9.80 19.93
C LEU A 361 -1.39 -11.27 19.59
N GLU A 362 -1.51 -12.14 20.60
CA GLU A 362 -1.56 -13.59 20.41
C GLU A 362 -2.87 -14.01 19.74
N SER A 363 -4.03 -13.53 20.23
CA SER A 363 -5.30 -13.84 19.57
C SER A 363 -5.38 -13.25 18.17
N THR A 364 -4.78 -12.07 17.94
CA THR A 364 -4.75 -11.45 16.60
C THR A 364 -3.89 -12.28 15.65
N LEU A 365 -2.72 -12.73 16.10
CA LEU A 365 -1.85 -13.61 15.33
C LEU A 365 -2.54 -14.93 15.00
N ASP A 366 -3.12 -15.61 15.98
CA ASP A 366 -3.77 -16.91 15.78
C ASP A 366 -4.91 -16.80 14.76
N ARG A 367 -5.69 -15.71 14.79
CA ARG A 367 -6.75 -15.43 13.80
C ARG A 367 -6.19 -15.21 12.39
N ILE A 368 -5.06 -14.52 12.27
CA ILE A 368 -4.38 -14.33 10.99
C ILE A 368 -3.88 -15.68 10.46
N LEU A 369 -3.20 -16.47 11.29
CA LEU A 369 -2.62 -17.77 10.91
C LEU A 369 -3.68 -18.79 10.51
N ASP A 370 -4.80 -18.82 11.22
CA ASP A 370 -5.97 -19.64 10.86
C ASP A 370 -6.52 -19.24 9.48
N PHE A 371 -6.69 -17.93 9.23
CA PHE A 371 -7.18 -17.43 7.95
C PHE A 371 -6.25 -17.75 6.77
N VAL A 372 -4.92 -17.72 6.97
CA VAL A 372 -3.93 -18.06 5.94
C VAL A 372 -3.53 -19.54 5.93
N GLU A 373 -4.09 -20.36 6.82
CA GLU A 373 -3.77 -21.77 7.02
C GLU A 373 -2.26 -22.05 7.21
N LEU A 374 -1.59 -21.25 8.04
CA LEU A 374 -0.17 -21.44 8.37
C LEU A 374 0.01 -21.97 9.81
N PRO A 375 0.96 -22.88 10.04
CA PRO A 375 1.28 -23.35 11.39
C PRO A 375 2.11 -22.31 12.16
N LYS A 376 1.92 -22.27 13.48
CA LYS A 376 2.67 -21.39 14.40
C LYS A 376 3.90 -22.12 14.96
N ASP A 377 4.94 -22.24 14.13
CA ASP A 377 6.15 -23.01 14.44
C ASP A 377 7.38 -22.14 14.78
N GLY A 378 7.20 -20.83 14.81
CA GLY A 378 8.29 -19.86 14.87
C GLY A 378 8.44 -19.15 16.22
N GLN A 379 9.18 -18.04 16.20
CA GLN A 379 9.48 -17.23 17.38
C GLN A 379 8.43 -16.14 17.59
N ARG A 380 8.19 -15.82 18.86
CA ARG A 380 7.37 -14.68 19.24
C ARG A 380 8.05 -13.37 18.85
N VAL A 381 7.27 -12.45 18.31
CA VAL A 381 7.69 -11.07 18.01
C VAL A 381 6.95 -10.13 18.93
N ASP A 382 7.66 -9.19 19.54
CA ASP A 382 7.02 -8.16 20.35
C ASP A 382 6.45 -7.04 19.46
N PHE A 383 5.24 -6.58 19.81
CA PHE A 383 4.66 -5.41 19.19
C PHE A 383 5.28 -4.13 19.74
N ILE A 384 5.78 -3.27 18.86
CA ILE A 384 6.35 -1.97 19.23
C ILE A 384 5.20 -0.97 19.47
N LYS A 385 4.83 -0.82 20.74
CA LYS A 385 3.82 0.14 21.20
C LYS A 385 4.25 1.60 20.98
N GLY A 386 3.28 2.53 21.07
CA GLY A 386 3.57 3.97 21.14
C GLY A 386 3.63 4.72 19.82
N LYS A 387 3.24 4.10 18.69
CA LYS A 387 3.07 4.80 17.40
C LYS A 387 1.69 5.46 17.26
N LEU A 388 1.29 6.17 18.30
CA LEU A 388 0.07 6.97 18.39
C LEU A 388 0.41 8.44 18.16
N TYR A 389 -0.36 9.12 17.32
CA TYR A 389 -0.15 10.50 16.89
C TYR A 389 -1.38 11.37 17.15
N ARG A 390 -2.22 10.99 18.13
CA ARG A 390 -3.45 11.72 18.49
C ARG A 390 -3.18 13.17 18.85
N ASP A 391 -2.03 13.45 19.43
CA ASP A 391 -1.63 14.78 19.87
C ASP A 391 -1.28 15.73 18.70
N TYR A 392 -1.14 15.24 17.48
CA TYR A 392 -0.94 16.09 16.28
C TYR A 392 -2.17 16.90 15.89
N TRP A 393 -3.32 16.60 16.49
CA TRP A 393 -4.62 17.13 16.11
C TRP A 393 -5.28 17.84 17.29
N SER A 394 -5.92 18.98 17.05
CA SER A 394 -6.83 19.59 18.03
C SER A 394 -8.16 18.83 18.07
N ASP A 395 -8.89 18.91 19.18
CA ASP A 395 -10.18 18.21 19.32
C ASP A 395 -11.21 18.68 18.26
N GLU A 396 -11.17 19.97 17.89
CA GLU A 396 -11.96 20.51 16.79
C GLU A 396 -11.60 19.86 15.44
N GLN A 397 -10.30 19.69 15.16
CA GLN A 397 -9.85 19.00 13.95
C GLN A 397 -10.29 17.54 13.96
N LYS A 398 -10.13 16.82 15.08
CA LYS A 398 -10.57 15.43 15.20
C LYS A 398 -12.06 15.31 14.89
N LYS A 399 -12.91 16.17 15.49
CA LYS A 399 -14.35 16.21 15.23
C LYS A 399 -14.66 16.43 13.75
N ASN A 400 -14.10 17.47 13.13
CA ASN A 400 -14.36 17.78 11.72
C ASN A 400 -13.89 16.66 10.79
N ILE A 401 -12.76 16.02 11.12
CA ILE A 401 -12.24 14.86 10.38
C ILE A 401 -13.21 13.68 10.49
N VAL A 402 -13.75 13.37 11.68
CA VAL A 402 -14.74 12.29 11.85
C VAL A 402 -15.99 12.53 11.00
N GLU A 403 -16.53 13.75 11.03
CA GLU A 403 -17.70 14.13 10.21
C GLU A 403 -17.41 14.06 8.71
N PHE A 404 -16.17 14.33 8.30
CA PHE A 404 -15.71 14.16 6.94
C PHE A 404 -15.59 12.68 6.55
N LEU A 405 -14.96 11.86 7.39
CA LEU A 405 -14.79 10.43 7.15
C LEU A 405 -16.17 9.74 7.00
N GLN A 406 -17.11 10.08 7.88
CA GLN A 406 -18.48 9.55 7.84
C GLN A 406 -19.19 9.89 6.54
N GLU A 407 -18.96 11.09 5.99
CA GLU A 407 -19.61 11.56 4.77
C GLU A 407 -19.11 10.82 3.52
N PHE A 408 -17.81 10.55 3.45
CA PHE A 408 -17.18 9.97 2.25
C PHE A 408 -17.02 8.45 2.31
N ALA A 409 -17.15 7.86 3.49
CA ALA A 409 -17.05 6.42 3.66
C ALA A 409 -18.32 5.72 3.17
N SER A 410 -18.14 4.59 2.49
CA SER A 410 -19.24 3.64 2.31
C SER A 410 -19.72 3.15 3.69
N ALA A 411 -20.93 2.59 3.75
CA ALA A 411 -21.46 2.04 5.01
C ALA A 411 -20.52 0.96 5.61
N ALA A 412 -19.89 0.15 4.77
CA ALA A 412 -18.93 -0.87 5.21
C ALA A 412 -17.65 -0.24 5.77
N THR A 413 -17.08 0.75 5.07
CA THR A 413 -15.91 1.49 5.55
C THR A 413 -16.20 2.22 6.86
N TRP A 414 -17.32 2.93 6.94
CA TRP A 414 -17.69 3.69 8.13
C TRP A 414 -17.89 2.78 9.34
N LYS A 415 -18.51 1.61 9.15
CA LYS A 415 -18.67 0.62 10.22
C LYS A 415 -17.33 0.30 10.88
N GLU A 416 -16.29 0.04 10.10
CA GLU A 416 -14.98 -0.30 10.65
C GLU A 416 -14.22 0.93 11.18
N LEU A 417 -14.36 2.11 10.56
CA LEU A 417 -13.74 3.35 11.05
C LEU A 417 -14.35 3.86 12.36
N SER A 418 -15.67 3.72 12.52
CA SER A 418 -16.40 4.19 13.72
C SER A 418 -16.04 3.45 15.00
N ARG A 419 -15.28 2.35 14.90
CA ARG A 419 -14.76 1.59 16.05
C ARG A 419 -13.62 2.30 16.78
N TYR A 420 -12.94 3.21 16.09
CA TYR A 420 -11.81 3.93 16.65
C TYR A 420 -12.25 5.02 17.63
N ASP A 421 -11.42 5.24 18.67
CA ASP A 421 -11.57 6.37 19.57
C ASP A 421 -10.87 7.62 19.01
N TYR A 422 -11.68 8.62 18.67
CA TYR A 422 -11.25 9.91 18.13
C TYR A 422 -11.21 11.02 19.19
N SER A 423 -11.38 10.69 20.47
CA SER A 423 -11.32 11.68 21.55
C SER A 423 -9.94 12.30 21.78
#